data_AF-A0A7J7QR92-F1
#
_entry.id   AF-A0A7J7QR92-F1
#
_cell.length_a   1.000
_cell.length_b   1.000
_cell.length_c   1.000
_cell.angle_alpha   90.00
_cell.angle_beta   90.00
_cell.angle_gamma   90.00
#
_symmetry.space_group_name_H-M   'P 1'
#
loop_
_entity.id
_entity.type
_entity.pdbx_description
1 polymer ?
#
loop_
_entity_poly.entity_id
_entity_poly.type
_entity_poly.pdbx_seq_one_letter_code
_entity_poly.pdbx_strand_id
1 'polypeptide(L)' 'HQMGSCRMGSTPRSSVCDASGQCWQVAGLYVADASLFPTPSGVNPMITVYGLAHLVASGIAQRWKAARKGKEAAARQ' A
#
# COMPACT_ATOMS: atom_id res chain seq x y z
N HIS A 1 -9.79 0.85 -18.94
CA HIS A 1 -9.30 0.26 -17.66
C HIS A 1 -9.43 1.32 -16.59
N GLN A 2 -10.31 1.14 -15.59
CA GLN A 2 -10.49 2.13 -14.52
C GLN A 2 -9.30 2.08 -13.56
N MET A 3 -8.73 3.26 -13.23
CA MET A 3 -7.46 3.39 -12.52
C MET A 3 -7.43 4.70 -11.73
N GLY A 4 -6.71 4.74 -10.61
CA GLY A 4 -6.39 5.99 -9.91
C GLY A 4 -7.49 6.60 -9.02
N SER A 5 -8.55 5.87 -8.71
CA SER A 5 -9.61 6.31 -7.76
C SER A 5 -9.15 6.35 -6.30
N CYS A 6 -8.13 5.57 -5.94
CA CYS A 6 -7.47 5.57 -4.62
C CYS A 6 -5.96 5.78 -4.79
N ARG A 7 -5.59 6.73 -5.66
CA ARG A 7 -4.21 6.94 -6.10
C ARG A 7 -3.22 7.06 -4.94
N MET A 8 -2.05 6.47 -5.14
CA MET A 8 -0.89 6.73 -4.31
C MET A 8 -0.32 8.12 -4.59
N GLY A 9 0.28 8.73 -3.58
CA GLY A 9 1.02 9.97 -3.72
C GLY A 9 1.94 10.24 -2.53
N SER A 10 2.53 11.43 -2.52
CA SER A 10 3.43 11.88 -1.46
C SER A 10 2.73 12.63 -0.33
N THR A 11 1.48 13.06 -0.53
CA THR A 11 0.74 13.85 0.47
C THR A 11 -0.74 13.46 0.53
N PRO A 12 -1.38 13.53 1.72
CA PRO A 12 -2.82 13.30 1.86
C PRO A 12 -3.69 14.34 1.16
N ARG A 13 -3.14 15.53 0.83
CA ARG A 13 -3.88 16.58 0.12
C ARG A 13 -4.18 16.21 -1.33
N SER A 14 -3.32 15.39 -1.95
CA SER A 14 -3.38 15.06 -3.38
C SER A 14 -3.55 13.56 -3.67
N SER A 15 -3.71 12.73 -2.63
CA SER A 15 -3.77 11.28 -2.78
C SER A 15 -4.55 10.61 -1.66
N VAL A 16 -4.98 9.37 -1.89
CA VAL A 16 -5.74 8.56 -0.91
C VAL A 16 -4.81 7.65 -0.13
N CYS A 17 -3.77 7.14 -0.80
CA CYS A 17 -2.79 6.26 -0.21
C CYS A 17 -1.37 6.84 -0.27
N ASP A 18 -0.52 6.42 0.65
CA ASP A 18 0.93 6.60 0.54
C ASP A 18 1.55 5.64 -0.49
N ALA A 19 2.86 5.74 -0.71
CA ALA A 19 3.59 4.87 -1.64
C ALA A 19 3.62 3.38 -1.25
N SER A 20 3.21 3.04 -0.03
CA SER A 20 3.10 1.67 0.46
C SER A 20 1.68 1.09 0.29
N GLY A 21 0.77 1.86 -0.31
CA GLY A 21 -0.63 1.51 -0.48
C GLY A 21 -1.48 1.68 0.78
N GLN A 22 -0.96 2.31 1.84
CA GLN A 22 -1.71 2.57 3.07
C GLN A 22 -2.55 3.83 2.94
N CYS A 23 -3.82 3.77 3.34
CA CYS A 23 -4.69 4.94 3.38
C CYS A 23 -4.20 5.96 4.40
N TRP A 24 -4.16 7.24 4.03
CA TRP A 24 -3.74 8.31 4.94
C TRP A 24 -4.65 8.46 6.17
N GLN A 25 -5.95 8.18 6.02
CA GLN A 25 -6.95 8.45 7.06
C GLN A 25 -7.04 7.35 8.12
N VAL A 26 -6.63 6.11 7.80
CA VAL A 26 -6.82 4.96 8.68
C VAL A 26 -5.55 4.10 8.68
N ALA A 27 -4.89 4.04 9.84
CA ALA A 27 -3.76 3.17 10.03
C ALA A 27 -4.17 1.69 9.90
N GLY A 28 -3.38 0.91 9.18
CA GLY A 28 -3.62 -0.50 8.92
C GLY A 28 -4.63 -0.81 7.80
N LEU A 29 -5.21 0.20 7.14
CA LEU A 29 -6.06 0.02 5.97
C LEU A 29 -5.23 0.19 4.68
N TYR A 30 -5.32 -0.76 3.76
CA TYR A 30 -4.51 -0.78 2.54
C TYR A 30 -5.36 -1.03 1.30
N VAL A 31 -4.89 -0.51 0.17
CA VAL A 31 -5.42 -0.76 -1.17
C VAL A 31 -4.35 -1.46 -1.98
N ALA A 32 -4.73 -2.38 -2.88
CA ALA A 32 -3.79 -3.25 -3.60
C ALA A 32 -4.27 -3.61 -5.01
N ASP A 33 -4.80 -2.63 -5.76
CA ASP A 33 -5.33 -2.83 -7.10
C ASP A 33 -5.03 -1.64 -8.05
N ALA A 34 -5.70 -1.59 -9.20
CA ALA A 34 -5.53 -0.54 -10.21
C ALA A 34 -5.90 0.88 -9.72
N SER A 35 -6.67 1.01 -8.64
CA SER A 35 -7.02 2.30 -8.07
C SER A 35 -5.81 3.03 -7.49
N LEU A 36 -4.72 2.34 -7.16
CA LEU A 36 -3.47 2.92 -6.65
C LEU A 36 -2.69 3.73 -7.69
N PHE A 37 -2.95 3.54 -8.98
CA PHE A 37 -2.18 4.20 -10.02
C PHE A 37 -2.19 5.74 -9.87
N PRO A 38 -1.02 6.40 -9.83
CA PRO A 38 -0.97 7.86 -9.80
C PRO A 38 -1.52 8.48 -11.08
N THR A 39 -1.42 7.82 -12.22
CA THR A 39 -2.01 8.26 -13.49
C THR A 39 -2.42 7.04 -14.32
N PRO A 40 -3.39 7.18 -15.24
CA PRO A 40 -3.67 6.13 -16.21
C PRO A 40 -2.40 5.76 -16.99
N SER A 41 -2.14 4.46 -17.17
CA SER A 41 -0.92 3.99 -17.85
C SER A 41 -0.99 4.09 -19.39
N GLY A 42 -2.18 4.28 -19.96
CA GLY A 42 -2.40 4.24 -21.41
C GLY A 42 -2.29 2.85 -22.05
N VAL A 43 -1.95 1.82 -21.26
CA VAL A 43 -1.75 0.43 -21.71
C VAL A 43 -2.52 -0.54 -20.80
N ASN A 44 -2.49 -1.84 -21.11
CA ASN A 44 -3.06 -2.86 -20.24
C ASN A 44 -2.34 -2.88 -18.88
N PRO A 45 -3.03 -2.66 -17.75
CA PRO A 45 -2.39 -2.53 -16.44
C PRO A 45 -2.16 -3.86 -15.72
N MET A 46 -2.56 -5.01 -16.28
CA MET A 46 -2.61 -6.30 -15.57
C MET A 46 -1.34 -6.63 -14.78
N ILE A 47 -0.17 -6.65 -15.45
CA ILE A 47 1.11 -6.98 -14.80
C ILE A 47 1.50 -5.94 -13.75
N THR A 48 1.22 -4.66 -14.01
CA THR A 48 1.50 -3.60 -13.04
C THR A 48 0.59 -3.70 -11.82
N VAL A 49 -0.68 -4.06 -11.98
CA VAL A 49 -1.60 -4.34 -10.86
C VAL A 49 -1.08 -5.49 -10.01
N TYR A 50 -0.61 -6.57 -10.64
CA TYR A 50 0.00 -7.70 -9.92
C TYR A 50 1.25 -7.24 -9.14
N GLY A 51 2.12 -6.44 -9.76
CA GLY A 51 3.29 -5.88 -9.11
C GLY A 51 2.94 -4.99 -7.91
N LEU A 52 1.94 -4.12 -8.04
CA LEU A 52 1.44 -3.28 -6.95
C LEU A 52 0.90 -4.11 -5.79
N ALA A 53 0.07 -5.11 -6.08
CA ALA A 53 -0.46 -6.00 -5.05
C ALA A 53 0.66 -6.73 -4.30
N HIS A 54 1.68 -7.20 -5.03
CA HIS A 54 2.84 -7.86 -4.44
C HIS A 54 3.66 -6.92 -3.54
N LEU A 55 3.88 -5.67 -3.97
CA LEU A 55 4.58 -4.65 -3.18
C LEU A 55 3.84 -4.35 -1.87
N VAL A 56 2.54 -4.10 -1.95
CA VAL A 56 1.69 -3.79 -0.76
C VAL A 56 1.68 -4.97 0.20
N ALA A 57 1.42 -6.18 -0.28
CA ALA A 57 1.39 -7.39 0.54
C ALA A 57 2.76 -7.66 1.22
N SER A 58 3.86 -7.48 0.49
CA SER A 58 5.22 -7.64 1.03
C SER A 58 5.51 -6.62 2.14
N GLY A 59 5.12 -5.35 1.94
CA GLY A 59 5.27 -4.31 2.96
C GLY A 59 4.44 -4.59 4.22
N ILE A 60 3.20 -5.08 4.07
CA ILE A 60 2.36 -5.53 5.20
C ILE A 60 3.04 -6.67 5.95
N ALA A 61 3.53 -7.69 5.25
CA ALA A 61 4.19 -8.84 5.86
C ALA A 61 5.45 -8.44 6.64
N GLN A 62 6.26 -7.52 6.11
CA GLN A 62 7.44 -6.98 6.77
C GLN A 62 7.08 -6.21 8.04
N ARG A 63 6.12 -5.28 7.96
CA ARG A 63 5.62 -4.51 9.11
C ARG A 63 5.08 -5.41 10.21
N TRP A 64 4.33 -6.45 9.83
CA TRP A 64 3.78 -7.40 10.80
C TRP A 64 4.86 -8.20 11.52
N LYS A 65 5.86 -8.70 10.79
CA LYS A 65 7.02 -9.39 11.39
C LYS A 65 7.78 -8.47 12.36
N ALA A 66 8.02 -7.22 11.98
CA ALA A 66 8.68 -6.24 12.84
C ALA A 66 7.88 -5.96 14.13
N ALA A 67 6.57 -5.75 14.01
CA ALA A 67 5.69 -5.51 15.15
C ALA A 67 5.64 -6.70 16.12
N ARG A 68 5.65 -7.94 15.61
CA ARG A 68 5.71 -9.15 16.44
C ARG A 68 7.00 -9.25 17.25
N LYS A 69 8.15 -9.05 16.60
CA LYS A 69 9.46 -9.07 17.27
C LYS A 69 9.55 -8.02 18.39
N GLY A 70 9.02 -6.82 18.16
CA GLY A 70 8.97 -5.77 19.17
C GLY A 70 8.16 -6.17 20.41
N LYS A 71 6.99 -6.80 20.21
CA LYS A 71 6.17 -7.33 21.31
C LYS A 71 6.87 -8.44 22.10
N GLU A 72 7.54 -9.35 21.40
CA GLU A 72 8.29 -10.45 22.04
C GLU A 72 9.49 -9.93 22.85
N ALA A 73 10.18 -8.89 22.38
CA ALA A 73 11.27 -8.26 23.12
C ALA A 73 10.77 -7.55 24.38
N ALA A 74 9.66 -6.81 24.29
CA ALA A 74 9.06 -6.11 25.43
C ALA A 74 8.53 -7.07 26.50
N ALA A 75 8.03 -8.25 26.12
CA ALA A 75 7.52 -9.26 27.06
C ALA A 75 8.62 -10.03 27.81
N ARG A 76 9.89 -9.89 27.41
CA ARG A 76 11.05 -10.52 28.04
C ARG A 76 11.80 -9.59 29.00
N GLN A 77 11.36 -8.34 29.11
CA GLN A 77 11.84 -7.33 30.06
C GLN A 77 10.92 -7.29 31.27
#